data_AF-A0A952NWG3-F1
#
_entry.id   AF-A0A952NWG3-F1
#
_cell.length_a   1.000
_cell.length_b   1.000
_cell.length_c   1.000
_cell.angle_alpha   90.00
_cell.angle_beta   90.00
_cell.angle_gamma   90.00
#
_symmetry.space_group_name_H-M   'P 1'
#
loop_
_entity.id
_entity.type
_entity.pdbx_description
1 polymer ?
#
loop_
_entity_poly.entity_id
_entity_poly.type
_entity_poly.pdbx_seq_one_letter_code
_entity_poly.pdbx_strand_id
1 'polypeptide(L)'
;MFHQSEDCVFCRILCGELPASFVYRDESVAAFMDINPINPGHLLIVPLHHSKSLTGVPPLSAGRLFQVAQSLLGAFERQSEVRYQGANVFLSEGEVAGQEVFHAHLHIAPRFRGDGHRMGFAGADPDAGSRANLDRVALALRAALPITGPMVSTADLTVERARSTDLEDWARMREELWPGAGVAAHLHDAEAMLHRPDVAVFIARAADDGGKARGFCEISIRPYVNGCDTAPVAFLEGIFIEASFRRAGIGRKLIEAAVKWAATKGFRELGSDAEIENRESITAHERWGFECTEQVQYLRFTIPGSFSGQGAPRNV
;
A
#
# COMPACT_ATOMS: atom_id res chain seq x y z
N MET A 1 6.06 -22.06 14.32
CA MET A 1 6.72 -22.28 15.63
C MET A 1 6.32 -21.12 16.51
N PHE A 2 5.65 -21.35 17.64
CA PHE A 2 5.25 -20.28 18.55
C PHE A 2 6.48 -19.79 19.33
N HIS A 3 6.74 -18.48 19.35
CA HIS A 3 7.69 -17.92 20.30
C HIS A 3 6.96 -17.77 21.63
N GLN A 4 7.49 -18.37 22.70
CA GLN A 4 6.87 -18.42 24.01
C GLN A 4 7.86 -17.95 25.08
N SER A 5 7.33 -17.43 26.19
CA SER A 5 8.08 -17.07 27.38
C SER A 5 7.43 -17.76 28.58
N GLU A 6 8.21 -18.50 29.37
CA GLU A 6 7.72 -19.27 30.53
C GLU A 6 7.16 -18.36 31.63
N ASP A 7 7.70 -17.14 31.76
CA ASP A 7 7.26 -16.15 32.75
C ASP A 7 5.99 -15.38 32.31
N CYS A 8 5.47 -15.62 31.11
CA CYS A 8 4.32 -14.91 30.57
C CYS A 8 3.01 -15.65 30.85
N VAL A 9 2.13 -15.05 31.65
CA VAL A 9 0.80 -15.60 31.96
C VAL A 9 -0.05 -15.89 30.71
N PHE A 10 0.04 -15.06 29.67
CA PHE A 10 -0.69 -15.32 28.41
C PHE A 10 -0.08 -16.47 27.62
N CYS A 11 1.25 -16.63 27.58
CA CYS A 11 1.86 -17.83 26.99
C CYS A 11 1.37 -19.11 27.68
N ARG A 12 1.30 -19.08 29.01
CA ARG A 12 0.81 -20.19 29.83
C ARG A 12 -0.68 -20.50 29.61
N ILE A 13 -1.51 -19.47 29.38
CA ILE A 13 -2.90 -19.66 28.93
C ILE A 13 -2.94 -20.29 27.52
N LEU A 14 -2.13 -19.80 26.59
CA LEU A 14 -2.14 -20.25 25.19
C LEU A 14 -1.67 -21.70 25.03
N CYS A 15 -0.74 -22.17 25.87
CA CYS A 15 -0.29 -23.57 25.90
C CYS A 15 -1.18 -24.48 26.76
N GLY A 16 -2.17 -23.94 27.47
CA GLY A 16 -3.14 -24.70 28.25
C GLY A 16 -2.69 -25.05 29.67
N GLU A 17 -1.61 -24.46 30.18
CA GLU A 17 -1.19 -24.60 31.58
C GLU A 17 -2.09 -23.84 32.55
N LEU A 18 -2.68 -22.73 32.09
CA LEU A 18 -3.61 -21.92 32.87
C LEU A 18 -4.98 -21.90 32.20
N PRO A 19 -6.08 -21.91 32.97
CA PRO A 19 -7.43 -21.89 32.41
C PRO A 19 -7.77 -20.51 31.83
N ALA A 20 -8.54 -20.51 30.74
CA ALA A 20 -9.18 -19.31 30.19
C ALA A 20 -10.46 -19.67 29.45
N SER A 21 -11.40 -18.72 29.40
CA SER A 21 -12.64 -18.86 28.62
C SER A 21 -12.43 -18.31 27.21
N PHE A 22 -11.98 -19.16 26.29
CA PHE A 22 -11.73 -18.79 24.89
C PHE A 22 -13.03 -18.57 24.12
N VAL A 23 -13.06 -17.50 23.31
CA VAL A 23 -14.15 -17.22 22.36
C VAL A 23 -13.71 -17.33 20.91
N TYR A 24 -12.40 -17.30 20.65
CA TYR A 24 -11.82 -17.41 19.32
C TYR A 24 -10.37 -17.90 19.39
N ARG A 25 -9.94 -18.68 18.39
CA ARG A 25 -8.54 -19.05 18.18
C ARG A 25 -8.33 -19.42 16.71
N ASP A 26 -7.27 -18.90 16.11
CA ASP A 26 -6.78 -19.31 14.79
C ASP A 26 -5.26 -19.56 14.83
N GLU A 27 -4.60 -19.64 13.69
CA GLU A 27 -3.15 -19.84 13.57
C GLU A 27 -2.29 -18.64 13.99
N SER A 28 -2.88 -17.45 14.14
CA SER A 28 -2.19 -16.18 14.38
C SER A 28 -2.51 -15.56 15.74
N VAL A 29 -3.75 -15.66 16.20
CA VAL A 29 -4.25 -14.99 17.41
C VAL A 29 -5.24 -15.87 18.19
N ALA A 30 -5.46 -15.53 19.46
CA ALA A 30 -6.55 -16.06 20.26
C ALA A 30 -7.26 -14.94 21.02
N ALA A 31 -8.53 -15.15 21.36
CA ALA A 31 -9.30 -14.25 22.19
C ALA A 31 -9.97 -15.00 23.35
N PHE A 32 -9.89 -14.45 24.55
CA PHE A 32 -10.46 -15.02 25.77
C PHE A 32 -10.91 -13.94 26.75
N MET A 33 -11.77 -14.32 27.70
CA MET A 33 -12.31 -13.42 28.73
C MET A 33 -11.22 -12.97 29.70
N ASP A 34 -11.20 -11.68 30.00
CA ASP A 34 -10.37 -11.11 31.06
C ASP A 34 -10.91 -11.57 32.43
N ILE A 35 -10.00 -12.00 33.31
CA ILE A 35 -10.34 -12.40 34.68
C ILE A 35 -10.55 -11.18 35.60
N ASN A 36 -10.02 -10.02 35.21
CA ASN A 36 -10.21 -8.72 35.88
C ASN A 36 -10.99 -7.76 34.97
N PRO A 37 -12.27 -8.04 34.66
CA PRO A 37 -13.01 -7.30 33.67
C PRO A 37 -13.36 -5.87 34.13
N ILE A 38 -13.27 -4.89 33.21
CA ILE A 38 -13.85 -3.55 33.42
C ILE A 38 -15.37 -3.66 33.57
N ASN A 39 -15.99 -4.44 32.69
CA ASN A 39 -17.40 -4.81 32.70
C ASN A 39 -17.53 -6.26 32.20
N PRO A 40 -18.63 -6.98 32.53
CA PRO A 40 -18.90 -8.29 31.97
C PRO A 40 -18.71 -8.32 30.45
N GLY A 41 -18.04 -9.35 29.94
CA GLY A 41 -17.66 -9.46 28.52
C GLY A 41 -16.35 -8.76 28.14
N HIS A 42 -15.54 -8.27 29.09
CA HIS A 42 -14.19 -7.78 28.77
C HIS A 42 -13.35 -8.91 28.14
N LEU A 43 -12.88 -8.70 26.91
CA LEU A 43 -12.08 -9.66 26.15
C LEU A 43 -10.66 -9.15 25.94
N LEU A 44 -9.72 -10.10 25.90
CA LEU A 44 -8.34 -9.90 25.50
C LEU A 44 -8.09 -10.67 24.20
N ILE A 45 -7.58 -9.99 23.18
CA ILE A 45 -7.11 -10.62 21.93
C ILE A 45 -5.59 -10.55 21.93
N VAL A 46 -4.95 -11.70 21.82
CA VAL A 46 -3.49 -11.83 21.93
C VAL A 46 -2.93 -12.53 20.68
N PRO A 47 -1.75 -12.12 20.18
CA PRO A 47 -1.03 -12.88 19.17
C PRO A 47 -0.51 -14.18 19.80
N LEU A 48 -0.46 -15.25 18.99
CA LEU A 48 0.15 -16.52 19.44
C LEU A 48 1.68 -16.43 19.53
N HIS A 49 2.28 -15.48 18.82
CA HIS A 49 3.69 -15.13 18.96
C HIS A 49 3.88 -14.16 20.13
N HIS A 50 4.66 -14.55 21.14
CA HIS A 50 5.00 -13.67 22.25
C HIS A 50 5.77 -12.45 21.79
N SER A 51 5.28 -11.26 22.10
CA SER A 51 6.00 -9.99 21.99
C SER A 51 5.51 -9.07 23.10
N LYS A 52 6.42 -8.36 23.76
CA LYS A 52 6.06 -7.41 24.83
C LYS A 52 5.41 -6.14 24.27
N SER A 53 5.71 -5.79 23.02
CA SER A 53 5.30 -4.57 22.32
C SER A 53 4.51 -4.91 21.06
N LEU A 54 3.61 -4.02 20.64
CA LEU A 54 2.94 -4.13 19.34
C LEU A 54 3.96 -4.08 18.18
N THR A 55 5.04 -3.30 18.34
CA THR A 55 6.12 -3.18 17.35
C THR A 55 6.88 -4.48 17.08
N GLY A 56 6.87 -5.42 18.03
CA GLY A 56 7.47 -6.75 17.86
C GLY A 56 6.49 -7.82 17.36
N VAL A 57 5.22 -7.49 17.17
CA VAL A 57 4.23 -8.42 16.60
C VAL A 57 4.38 -8.46 15.08
N PRO A 58 4.41 -9.65 14.44
CA PRO A 58 4.46 -9.76 12.99
C PRO A 58 3.31 -8.98 12.32
N PRO A 59 3.53 -8.25 11.21
CA PRO A 59 2.53 -7.36 10.63
C PRO A 59 1.18 -8.02 10.30
N LEU A 60 1.21 -9.26 9.78
CA LEU A 60 -0.01 -10.02 9.50
C LEU A 60 -0.80 -10.32 10.79
N SER A 61 -0.11 -10.74 11.85
CA SER A 61 -0.72 -10.99 13.16
C SER A 61 -1.24 -9.69 13.80
N ALA A 62 -0.50 -8.59 13.68
CA ALA A 62 -0.92 -7.27 14.17
C ALA A 62 -2.21 -6.79 13.49
N GLY A 63 -2.32 -6.94 12.16
CA GLY A 63 -3.55 -6.67 11.43
C GLY A 63 -4.69 -7.63 11.82
N ARG A 64 -4.36 -8.90 12.08
CA ARG A 64 -5.33 -9.92 12.47
C ARG A 64 -6.00 -9.63 13.81
N LEU A 65 -5.29 -9.01 14.77
CA LEU A 65 -5.88 -8.57 16.05
C LEU A 65 -7.15 -7.73 15.83
N PHE A 66 -7.08 -6.74 14.93
CA PHE A 66 -8.20 -5.85 14.64
C PHE A 66 -9.31 -6.48 13.79
N GLN A 67 -8.97 -7.41 12.90
CA GLN A 67 -9.98 -8.17 12.14
C GLN A 67 -10.82 -9.06 13.07
N VAL A 68 -10.17 -9.71 14.03
CA VAL A 68 -10.86 -10.50 15.07
C VAL A 68 -11.66 -9.58 15.98
N ALA A 69 -11.11 -8.42 16.35
CA ALA A 69 -11.83 -7.44 17.15
C ALA A 69 -13.12 -6.95 16.48
N GLN A 70 -13.06 -6.62 15.20
CA GLN A 70 -14.23 -6.25 14.40
C GLN A 70 -15.31 -7.34 14.43
N SER A 71 -14.91 -8.61 14.28
CA SER A 71 -15.81 -9.75 14.30
C SER A 71 -16.47 -9.95 15.68
N LEU A 72 -15.70 -9.78 16.75
CA LEU A 72 -16.17 -9.91 18.14
C LEU A 72 -17.09 -8.75 18.55
N LEU A 73 -16.85 -7.53 18.09
CA LEU A 73 -17.78 -6.41 18.27
C LEU A 73 -19.13 -6.70 17.63
N GLY A 74 -19.15 -7.24 16.41
CA GLY A 74 -20.39 -7.69 15.78
C GLY A 74 -21.06 -8.83 16.56
N ALA A 75 -20.30 -9.69 17.25
CA ALA A 75 -20.87 -10.69 18.14
C ALA A 75 -21.53 -10.07 19.38
N PHE A 76 -20.92 -9.05 19.99
CA PHE A 76 -21.52 -8.29 21.10
C PHE A 76 -22.86 -7.65 20.71
N GLU A 77 -22.98 -7.16 19.48
CA GLU A 77 -24.23 -6.57 18.96
C GLU A 77 -25.37 -7.59 18.79
N ARG A 78 -25.04 -8.87 18.57
CA ARG A 78 -26.03 -9.94 18.31
C ARG A 78 -26.43 -10.74 19.55
N GLN A 79 -25.57 -10.77 20.57
CA GLN A 79 -25.85 -11.47 21.83
C GLN A 79 -26.57 -10.57 22.84
N SER A 80 -27.25 -11.16 23.83
CA SER A 80 -28.02 -10.43 24.86
C SER A 80 -27.59 -10.70 26.30
N GLU A 81 -26.61 -11.58 26.53
CA GLU A 81 -26.11 -11.95 27.86
C GLU A 81 -25.34 -10.80 28.52
N VAL A 82 -24.58 -10.04 27.73
CA VAL A 82 -23.80 -8.91 28.17
C VAL A 82 -24.51 -7.61 27.78
N ARG A 83 -24.70 -6.73 28.77
CA ARG A 83 -25.17 -5.36 28.52
C ARG A 83 -24.11 -4.60 27.72
N TYR A 84 -24.47 -4.25 26.49
CA TYR A 84 -23.58 -3.61 25.53
C TYR A 84 -24.28 -2.43 24.84
N GLN A 85 -23.67 -1.25 24.89
CA GLN A 85 -24.10 -0.06 24.13
C GLN A 85 -22.93 0.57 23.34
N GLY A 86 -21.78 -0.11 23.32
CA GLY A 86 -20.51 0.32 22.74
C GLY A 86 -19.35 -0.38 23.44
N ALA A 87 -18.12 -0.14 22.99
CA ALA A 87 -16.92 -0.67 23.62
C ALA A 87 -15.77 0.35 23.57
N ASN A 88 -14.85 0.24 24.52
CA ASN A 88 -13.49 0.70 24.30
C ASN A 88 -12.67 -0.44 23.72
N VAL A 89 -11.96 -0.14 22.63
CA VAL A 89 -11.00 -1.05 22.01
C VAL A 89 -9.64 -0.38 22.09
N PHE A 90 -8.72 -0.95 22.87
CA PHE A 90 -7.44 -0.30 23.15
C PHE A 90 -6.35 -1.32 23.42
N LEU A 91 -5.11 -0.90 23.16
CA LEU A 91 -3.89 -1.60 23.54
C LEU A 91 -3.04 -0.60 24.30
N SER A 92 -2.51 -1.02 25.45
CA SER A 92 -1.54 -0.24 26.21
C SER A 92 -0.13 -0.67 25.82
N GLU A 93 0.71 0.30 25.47
CA GLU A 93 2.10 0.09 25.04
C GLU A 93 3.05 0.66 26.10
N GLY A 94 3.64 -0.22 26.91
CA GLY A 94 4.52 0.13 28.02
C GLY A 94 3.80 0.43 29.35
N GLU A 95 4.56 0.33 30.44
CA GLU A 95 4.04 0.44 31.82
C GLU A 95 3.33 1.78 32.09
N VAL A 96 3.91 2.89 31.62
CA VAL A 96 3.33 4.24 31.79
C VAL A 96 1.98 4.39 31.10
N ALA A 97 1.72 3.62 30.03
CA ALA A 97 0.44 3.57 29.34
C ALA A 97 -0.55 2.58 29.98
N GLY A 98 -0.20 1.95 31.10
CA GLY A 98 -1.03 1.00 31.83
C GLY A 98 -0.91 -0.45 31.35
N GLN A 99 0.18 -0.82 30.66
CA GLN A 99 0.41 -2.22 30.29
C GLN A 99 0.89 -3.02 31.51
N GLU A 100 0.07 -3.95 31.98
CA GLU A 100 0.40 -4.79 33.15
C GLU A 100 0.97 -6.15 32.74
N VAL A 101 0.45 -6.75 31.66
CA VAL A 101 1.00 -7.98 31.07
C VAL A 101 1.82 -7.65 29.84
N PHE A 102 3.12 -7.90 29.90
CA PHE A 102 4.06 -7.68 28.80
C PHE A 102 3.98 -8.78 27.73
N HIS A 103 2.80 -8.91 27.14
CA HIS A 103 2.50 -9.64 25.94
C HIS A 103 1.45 -8.80 25.20
N ALA A 104 1.75 -8.27 24.03
CA ALA A 104 0.90 -7.34 23.30
C ALA A 104 -0.53 -7.87 23.20
N HIS A 105 -1.52 -7.10 23.66
CA HIS A 105 -2.90 -7.55 23.71
C HIS A 105 -3.86 -6.40 23.45
N LEU A 106 -4.91 -6.69 22.70
CA LEU A 106 -5.97 -5.75 22.38
C LEU A 106 -7.16 -6.05 23.29
N HIS A 107 -7.57 -5.05 24.05
CA HIS A 107 -8.78 -5.12 24.87
C HIS A 107 -10.02 -4.83 24.03
N ILE A 108 -11.11 -5.50 24.36
CA ILE A 108 -12.47 -5.06 24.04
C ILE A 108 -13.23 -4.99 25.35
N ALA A 109 -13.44 -3.79 25.86
CA ALA A 109 -14.18 -3.55 27.10
C ALA A 109 -15.59 -3.03 26.76
N PRO A 110 -16.65 -3.84 26.92
CA PRO A 110 -18.04 -3.40 26.77
C PRO A 110 -18.36 -2.20 27.66
N ARG A 111 -19.09 -1.24 27.11
CA ARG A 111 -19.49 0.00 27.76
C ARG A 111 -21.00 0.17 27.71
N PHE A 112 -21.55 0.79 28.74
CA PHE A 112 -22.96 1.18 28.78
C PHE A 112 -23.15 2.44 29.63
N ARG A 113 -24.22 3.19 29.35
CA ARG A 113 -24.51 4.41 30.12
C ARG A 113 -24.59 4.10 31.61
N GLY A 114 -23.80 4.83 32.40
CA GLY A 114 -23.78 4.72 33.86
C GLY A 114 -22.82 3.67 34.42
N ASP A 115 -21.95 3.06 33.60
CA ASP A 115 -20.95 2.09 34.05
C ASP A 115 -19.78 2.68 34.88
N GLY A 116 -19.80 3.98 35.17
CA GLY A 116 -18.83 4.66 36.03
C GLY A 116 -17.43 4.87 35.42
N HIS A 117 -17.13 4.27 34.27
CA HIS A 117 -15.80 4.33 33.66
C HIS A 117 -15.69 5.54 32.72
N ARG A 118 -14.57 6.26 32.75
CA ARG A 118 -14.29 7.34 31.79
C ARG A 118 -12.88 7.16 31.26
N MET A 119 -12.76 7.08 29.94
CA MET A 119 -11.50 7.26 29.24
C MET A 119 -11.49 8.73 28.80
N GLY A 120 -10.52 9.53 29.26
CA GLY A 120 -10.62 10.99 29.19
C GLY A 120 -9.35 11.67 28.69
N PHE A 121 -9.55 12.80 28.02
CA PHE A 121 -8.52 13.76 27.58
C PHE A 121 -8.31 14.91 28.59
N ALA A 122 -8.73 14.72 29.84
CA ALA A 122 -8.66 15.77 30.86
C ALA A 122 -7.21 16.01 31.29
N GLY A 123 -6.81 17.28 31.44
CA GLY A 123 -5.45 17.65 31.82
C GLY A 123 -4.42 17.60 30.69
N ALA A 124 -4.86 17.60 29.42
CA ALA A 124 -3.97 17.72 28.28
C ALA A 124 -3.18 19.03 28.33
N ASP A 125 -1.89 18.96 27.98
CA ASP A 125 -1.01 20.12 27.85
C ASP A 125 -1.61 21.13 26.85
N PRO A 126 -1.85 22.40 27.25
CA PRO A 126 -2.40 23.42 26.37
C PRO A 126 -1.58 23.69 25.11
N ASP A 127 -0.24 23.55 25.17
CA ASP A 127 0.63 23.75 24.01
C ASP A 127 0.71 22.52 23.11
N ALA A 128 0.34 21.33 23.60
CA ALA A 128 0.38 20.11 22.79
C ALA A 128 -0.46 20.22 21.51
N GLY A 129 -1.55 20.99 21.56
CA GLY A 129 -2.43 21.24 20.41
C GLY A 129 -2.03 22.40 19.50
N SER A 130 -0.95 23.15 19.78
CA SER A 130 -0.55 24.27 18.94
C SER A 130 -0.06 23.78 17.56
N ARG A 131 -0.39 24.50 16.49
CA ARG A 131 -0.03 24.07 15.12
C ARG A 131 1.47 23.88 14.96
N ALA A 132 2.27 24.77 15.55
CA ALA A 132 3.72 24.69 15.51
C ALA A 132 4.23 23.42 16.21
N ASN A 133 3.68 23.07 17.38
CA ASN A 133 4.04 21.84 18.07
C ASN A 133 3.64 20.59 17.27
N LEU A 134 2.41 20.57 16.74
CA LEU A 134 1.92 19.46 15.92
C LEU A 134 2.79 19.21 14.68
N ASP A 135 3.17 20.27 13.95
CA ASP A 135 4.02 20.17 12.76
C ASP A 135 5.42 19.67 13.10
N ARG A 136 6.02 20.20 14.16
CA ARG A 136 7.34 19.78 14.64
C ARG A 136 7.35 18.31 15.04
N VAL A 137 6.35 17.86 15.81
CA VAL A 137 6.25 16.47 16.26
C VAL A 137 5.97 15.53 15.09
N ALA A 138 5.06 15.91 14.18
CA ALA A 138 4.76 15.13 12.98
C ALA A 138 6.01 14.94 12.11
N LEU A 139 6.81 16.00 11.90
CA LEU A 139 8.06 15.92 11.15
C LEU A 139 9.06 14.94 11.80
N ALA A 140 9.23 15.03 13.12
CA ALA A 140 10.13 14.13 13.85
C ALA A 140 9.70 12.66 13.76
N LEU A 141 8.39 12.39 13.93
CA LEU A 141 7.86 11.02 13.79
C LEU A 141 8.03 10.49 12.38
N ARG A 142 7.75 11.30 11.36
CA ARG A 142 7.95 10.91 9.95
C ARG A 142 9.39 10.55 9.65
N ALA A 143 10.35 11.34 10.14
CA ALA A 143 11.77 11.06 9.95
C ALA A 143 12.21 9.73 10.60
N ALA A 144 11.48 9.27 11.62
CA ALA A 144 11.76 8.03 12.35
C ALA A 144 10.95 6.81 11.84
N LEU A 145 9.99 7.00 10.93
CA LEU A 145 9.16 5.89 10.43
C LEU A 145 9.99 4.99 9.51
N PRO A 146 10.05 3.66 9.78
CA PRO A 146 10.72 2.71 8.89
C PRO A 146 9.88 2.37 7.64
N ILE A 147 8.60 2.79 7.60
CA ILE A 147 7.66 2.52 6.52
C ILE A 147 7.49 3.79 5.68
N THR A 148 8.00 3.77 4.45
CA THR A 148 7.83 4.83 3.46
C THR A 148 6.49 4.67 2.73
N GLY A 149 5.44 5.29 3.25
CA GLY A 149 4.25 5.63 2.46
C GLY A 149 4.31 7.12 2.08
N PRO A 150 4.00 7.52 0.85
CA PRO A 150 4.05 8.94 0.49
C PRO A 150 2.94 9.70 1.20
N MET A 151 3.33 10.75 1.91
CA MET A 151 2.52 11.96 2.04
C MET A 151 3.05 13.02 1.07
N VAL A 152 3.11 12.69 -0.23
CA VAL A 152 3.28 13.73 -1.23
C VAL A 152 1.91 14.35 -1.47
N SER A 153 1.76 15.62 -1.10
CA SER A 153 0.60 16.41 -1.47
C SER A 153 0.48 16.40 -2.99
N THR A 154 -0.69 16.02 -3.52
CA THR A 154 -0.91 16.02 -4.96
C THR A 154 -0.73 17.39 -5.60
N ALA A 155 -0.79 18.47 -4.81
CA ALA A 155 -0.56 19.85 -5.24
C ALA A 155 0.90 20.10 -5.66
N ASP A 156 1.85 19.35 -5.11
CA ASP A 156 3.29 19.57 -5.30
C ASP A 156 3.91 18.62 -6.35
N LEU A 157 3.06 17.96 -7.15
CA LEU A 157 3.47 17.06 -8.22
C LEU A 157 3.37 17.74 -9.59
N THR A 158 4.47 17.76 -10.33
CA THR A 158 4.50 18.22 -11.74
C THR A 158 4.68 17.03 -12.68
N VAL A 159 4.06 17.12 -13.87
CA VAL A 159 4.22 16.15 -14.96
C VAL A 159 4.54 16.91 -16.23
N GLU A 160 5.68 16.60 -16.86
CA GLU A 160 6.20 17.31 -18.04
C GLU A 160 6.71 16.31 -19.09
N ARG A 161 6.90 16.76 -20.35
CA ARG A 161 7.57 15.93 -21.36
C ARG A 161 9.02 15.67 -20.91
N ALA A 162 9.48 14.45 -21.12
CA ALA A 162 10.87 14.08 -20.84
C ALA A 162 11.85 15.00 -21.60
N ARG A 163 12.96 15.32 -20.94
CA ARG A 163 14.10 16.07 -21.45
C ARG A 163 15.38 15.24 -21.32
N SER A 164 16.46 15.68 -21.96
CA SER A 164 17.77 15.02 -21.83
C SER A 164 18.28 14.97 -20.39
N THR A 165 17.88 15.93 -19.54
CA THR A 165 18.19 15.95 -18.10
C THR A 165 17.51 14.83 -17.31
N ASP A 166 16.57 14.12 -17.92
CA ASP A 166 15.72 13.13 -17.24
C ASP A 166 16.20 11.70 -17.51
N LEU A 167 17.17 11.52 -18.43
CA LEU A 167 17.59 10.23 -18.96
C LEU A 167 18.10 9.27 -17.88
N GLU A 168 18.90 9.74 -16.93
CA GLU A 168 19.45 8.88 -15.87
C GLU A 168 18.36 8.38 -14.91
N ASP A 169 17.49 9.27 -14.44
CA ASP A 169 16.39 8.90 -13.57
C ASP A 169 15.38 7.98 -14.29
N TRP A 170 15.07 8.29 -15.55
CA TRP A 170 14.18 7.49 -16.37
C TRP A 170 14.76 6.10 -16.63
N ALA A 171 16.04 5.99 -17.00
CA ALA A 171 16.71 4.70 -17.21
C ALA A 171 16.72 3.83 -15.95
N ARG A 172 16.94 4.43 -14.78
CA ARG A 172 16.83 3.73 -13.49
C ARG A 172 15.42 3.19 -13.27
N MET A 173 14.40 4.03 -13.46
CA MET A 173 13.00 3.61 -13.31
C MET A 173 12.60 2.54 -14.35
N ARG A 174 13.16 2.58 -15.58
CA ARG A 174 12.96 1.52 -16.59
C ARG A 174 13.57 0.19 -16.15
N GLU A 175 14.77 0.18 -15.57
CA GLU A 175 15.36 -1.05 -15.01
C GLU A 175 14.50 -1.63 -13.88
N GLU A 176 13.85 -0.79 -13.08
CA GLU A 176 12.91 -1.26 -12.04
C GLU A 176 11.60 -1.82 -12.64
N LEU A 177 11.10 -1.25 -13.75
CA LEU A 177 9.91 -1.74 -14.43
C LEU A 177 10.18 -3.02 -15.24
N TRP A 178 11.30 -3.06 -15.96
CA TRP A 178 11.70 -4.14 -16.87
C TRP A 178 13.13 -4.58 -16.60
N PRO A 179 13.37 -5.33 -15.51
CA PRO A 179 14.71 -5.69 -15.08
C PRO A 179 15.45 -6.60 -16.06
N GLY A 180 16.77 -6.46 -16.09
CA GLY A 180 17.70 -7.43 -16.68
C GLY A 180 18.56 -6.93 -17.84
N ALA A 181 18.20 -5.81 -18.49
CA ALA A 181 19.04 -5.21 -19.54
C ALA A 181 20.18 -4.36 -18.96
N GLY A 182 19.99 -3.84 -17.74
CA GLY A 182 20.90 -2.92 -17.06
C GLY A 182 20.61 -1.47 -17.40
N VAL A 183 20.85 -0.58 -16.42
CA VAL A 183 20.59 0.86 -16.55
C VAL A 183 21.27 1.49 -17.78
N ALA A 184 22.48 1.04 -18.15
CA ALA A 184 23.18 1.56 -19.33
C ALA A 184 22.47 1.24 -20.66
N ALA A 185 21.85 0.05 -20.78
CA ALA A 185 21.06 -0.30 -21.95
C ALA A 185 19.76 0.52 -21.99
N HIS A 186 19.09 0.66 -20.84
CA HIS A 186 17.90 1.50 -20.75
C HIS A 186 18.17 2.97 -21.03
N LEU A 187 19.34 3.47 -20.66
CA LEU A 187 19.80 4.83 -20.98
C LEU A 187 19.92 5.04 -22.49
N HIS A 188 20.51 4.08 -23.20
CA HIS A 188 20.64 4.13 -24.65
C HIS A 188 19.27 4.16 -25.34
N ASP A 189 18.34 3.30 -24.94
CA ASP A 189 16.98 3.29 -25.45
C ASP A 189 16.23 4.60 -25.16
N ALA A 190 16.37 5.12 -23.94
CA ALA A 190 15.75 6.36 -23.49
C ALA A 190 16.22 7.56 -24.33
N GLU A 191 17.53 7.62 -24.61
CA GLU A 191 18.12 8.64 -25.49
C GLU A 191 17.56 8.54 -26.92
N ALA A 192 17.46 7.33 -27.47
CA ALA A 192 16.88 7.11 -28.79
C ALA A 192 15.40 7.53 -28.86
N MET A 193 14.62 7.21 -27.82
CA MET A 193 13.19 7.55 -27.75
C MET A 193 12.92 9.05 -27.63
N LEU A 194 13.81 9.82 -26.99
CA LEU A 194 13.63 11.26 -26.81
C LEU A 194 13.49 12.02 -28.15
N HIS A 195 14.08 11.47 -29.21
CA HIS A 195 14.10 12.06 -30.55
C HIS A 195 13.05 11.47 -31.50
N ARG A 196 12.27 10.48 -31.06
CA ARG A 196 11.26 9.82 -31.90
C ARG A 196 9.97 10.64 -31.98
N PRO A 197 9.48 10.96 -33.20
CA PRO A 197 8.26 11.76 -33.37
C PRO A 197 6.98 10.99 -33.03
N ASP A 198 7.05 9.66 -33.03
CA ASP A 198 5.97 8.72 -32.77
C ASP A 198 5.93 8.23 -31.31
N VAL A 199 6.80 8.78 -30.45
CA VAL A 199 6.88 8.44 -29.03
C VAL A 199 6.65 9.69 -28.17
N ALA A 200 5.89 9.52 -27.10
CA ALA A 200 5.80 10.49 -26.02
C ALA A 200 6.13 9.87 -24.68
N VAL A 201 7.03 10.53 -23.96
CA VAL A 201 7.43 10.18 -22.60
C VAL A 201 7.14 11.37 -21.71
N PHE A 202 6.49 11.09 -20.57
CA PHE A 202 6.20 12.05 -19.52
C PHE A 202 6.88 11.64 -18.23
N ILE A 203 7.37 12.64 -17.50
CA ILE A 203 8.11 12.47 -16.24
C ILE A 203 7.35 13.18 -15.13
N ALA A 204 7.14 12.48 -14.02
CA ALA A 204 6.56 13.03 -12.80
C ALA A 204 7.65 13.40 -11.78
N ARG A 205 7.57 14.60 -11.20
CA ARG A 205 8.49 15.10 -10.16
C ARG A 205 7.70 15.58 -8.94
N ALA A 206 8.28 15.42 -7.77
CA ALA A 206 7.80 16.01 -6.52
C ALA A 206 8.61 17.28 -6.21
N ALA A 207 7.93 18.37 -5.82
CA ALA A 207 8.55 19.69 -5.65
C ALA A 207 9.59 19.76 -4.52
N ASP A 208 9.48 18.90 -3.52
CA ASP A 208 10.31 18.88 -2.31
C ASP A 208 11.59 18.04 -2.44
N ASP A 209 11.81 17.39 -3.58
CA ASP A 209 12.84 16.36 -3.73
C ASP A 209 13.98 16.75 -4.69
N GLY A 210 14.34 18.04 -4.69
CA GLY A 210 15.41 18.57 -5.52
C GLY A 210 15.17 18.39 -7.03
N GLY A 211 13.90 18.23 -7.43
CA GLY A 211 13.50 18.05 -8.81
C GLY A 211 13.84 16.69 -9.40
N LYS A 212 13.98 15.60 -8.61
CA LYS A 212 14.17 14.22 -9.12
C LYS A 212 12.90 13.62 -9.73
N ALA A 213 13.06 12.70 -10.67
CA ALA A 213 11.92 12.01 -11.29
C ALA A 213 11.51 10.81 -10.44
N ARG A 214 10.21 10.71 -10.19
CA ARG A 214 9.58 9.72 -9.29
C ARG A 214 8.54 8.84 -9.99
N GLY A 215 8.28 9.11 -11.25
CA GLY A 215 7.51 8.24 -12.12
C GLY A 215 7.64 8.67 -13.57
N PHE A 216 7.26 7.77 -14.48
CA PHE A 216 7.19 8.05 -15.90
C PHE A 216 6.03 7.30 -16.55
N CYS A 217 5.61 7.77 -17.73
CA CYS A 217 4.88 6.94 -18.68
C CYS A 217 5.44 7.10 -20.10
N GLU A 218 5.49 5.98 -20.82
CA GLU A 218 5.93 5.86 -22.22
C GLU A 218 4.71 5.57 -23.10
N ILE A 219 4.55 6.33 -24.18
CA ILE A 219 3.44 6.23 -25.12
C ILE A 219 4.01 6.12 -26.53
N SER A 220 3.52 5.20 -27.34
CA SER A 220 3.84 5.10 -28.76
C SER A 220 2.59 5.24 -29.63
N ILE A 221 2.77 5.29 -30.95
CA ILE A 221 1.68 5.20 -31.92
C ILE A 221 1.71 3.80 -32.54
N ARG A 222 0.65 3.02 -32.32
CA ARG A 222 0.51 1.69 -32.90
C ARG A 222 -0.47 1.70 -34.09
N PRO A 223 -0.20 0.93 -35.16
CA PRO A 223 -1.11 0.82 -36.30
C PRO A 223 -2.40 0.06 -35.95
N TYR A 224 -2.35 -0.79 -34.92
CA TYR A 224 -3.46 -1.61 -34.45
C TYR A 224 -3.28 -1.93 -32.97
N VAL A 225 -4.39 -1.98 -32.23
CA VAL A 225 -4.46 -2.36 -30.82
C VAL A 225 -5.74 -3.18 -30.61
N ASN A 226 -5.64 -4.29 -29.88
CA ASN A 226 -6.80 -5.11 -29.51
C ASN A 226 -7.84 -4.31 -28.72
N GLY A 227 -9.11 -4.46 -29.09
CA GLY A 227 -10.23 -3.80 -28.42
C GLY A 227 -10.41 -2.30 -28.72
N CYS A 228 -9.63 -1.71 -29.63
CA CYS A 228 -9.83 -0.34 -30.09
C CYS A 228 -10.62 -0.29 -31.40
N ASP A 229 -11.48 0.72 -31.55
CA ASP A 229 -12.34 0.93 -32.73
C ASP A 229 -11.66 1.79 -33.82
N THR A 230 -10.53 2.40 -33.52
CA THR A 230 -9.81 3.33 -34.39
C THR A 230 -8.38 2.88 -34.66
N ALA A 231 -7.79 3.40 -35.73
CA ALA A 231 -6.41 3.16 -36.09
C ALA A 231 -5.86 4.36 -36.89
N PRO A 232 -4.61 4.81 -36.65
CA PRO A 232 -3.70 4.38 -35.59
C PRO A 232 -4.16 4.81 -34.18
N VAL A 233 -3.60 4.17 -33.15
CA VAL A 233 -3.98 4.35 -31.73
C VAL A 233 -2.74 4.77 -30.92
N ALA A 234 -2.91 5.73 -30.01
CA ALA A 234 -1.89 6.01 -29.01
C ALA A 234 -1.89 4.86 -27.98
N PHE A 235 -0.74 4.32 -27.64
CA PHE A 235 -0.64 3.15 -26.76
C PHE A 235 0.30 3.44 -25.59
N LEU A 236 -0.16 3.20 -24.37
CA LEU A 236 0.65 3.26 -23.16
C LEU A 236 1.51 2.00 -23.07
N GLU A 237 2.79 2.14 -23.41
CA GLU A 237 3.80 1.07 -23.44
C GLU A 237 4.30 0.70 -22.04
N GLY A 238 4.44 1.70 -21.18
CA GLY A 238 4.89 1.48 -19.82
C GLY A 238 4.53 2.63 -18.91
N ILE A 239 4.21 2.30 -17.66
CA ILE A 239 4.03 3.28 -16.60
C ILE A 239 4.69 2.76 -15.34
N PHE A 240 5.50 3.60 -14.72
CA PHE A 240 6.17 3.28 -13.48
C PHE A 240 6.08 4.45 -12.51
N ILE A 241 5.94 4.10 -11.24
CA ILE A 241 5.98 5.04 -10.12
C ILE A 241 6.80 4.38 -9.03
N GLU A 242 7.79 5.11 -8.52
CA GLU A 242 8.62 4.66 -7.40
C GLU A 242 7.73 4.27 -6.22
N ALA A 243 8.03 3.14 -5.57
CA ALA A 243 7.16 2.54 -4.56
C ALA A 243 6.76 3.52 -3.44
N SER A 244 7.72 4.33 -2.98
CA SER A 244 7.57 5.37 -1.97
C SER A 244 6.69 6.55 -2.42
N PHE A 245 6.34 6.66 -3.71
CA PHE A 245 5.50 7.71 -4.31
C PHE A 245 4.17 7.17 -4.89
N ARG A 246 3.92 5.86 -4.79
CA ARG A 246 2.65 5.25 -5.22
C ARG A 246 1.49 5.71 -4.35
N ARG A 247 0.27 5.70 -4.91
CA ARG A 247 -0.96 6.17 -4.25
C ARG A 247 -0.99 7.69 -3.92
N ALA A 248 0.03 8.46 -4.33
CA ALA A 248 0.03 9.93 -4.28
C ALA A 248 -0.64 10.60 -5.50
N GLY A 249 -1.42 9.88 -6.30
CA GLY A 249 -2.07 10.42 -7.49
C GLY A 249 -1.18 10.63 -8.72
N ILE A 250 0.13 10.33 -8.65
CA ILE A 250 1.08 10.45 -9.78
C ILE A 250 0.59 9.72 -11.03
N GLY A 251 0.13 8.49 -10.89
CA GLY A 251 -0.33 7.69 -12.04
C GLY A 251 -1.47 8.36 -12.79
N ARG A 252 -2.44 8.94 -12.08
CA ARG A 252 -3.55 9.68 -12.70
C ARG A 252 -3.02 10.88 -13.49
N LYS A 253 -2.11 11.68 -12.91
CA LYS A 253 -1.51 12.83 -13.59
C LYS A 253 -0.71 12.43 -14.85
N LEU A 254 0.01 11.32 -14.80
CA LEU A 254 0.73 10.77 -15.96
C LEU A 254 -0.24 10.37 -17.08
N ILE A 255 -1.33 9.68 -16.75
CA ILE A 255 -2.37 9.33 -17.74
C ILE A 255 -3.08 10.56 -18.28
N GLU A 256 -3.41 11.55 -17.45
CA GLU A 256 -3.99 12.83 -17.90
C GLU A 256 -3.08 13.54 -18.90
N ALA A 257 -1.76 13.54 -18.67
CA ALA A 257 -0.78 14.09 -19.61
C ALA A 257 -0.72 13.30 -20.93
N ALA A 258 -0.76 11.96 -20.84
CA ALA A 258 -0.80 11.06 -21.99
C ALA A 258 -2.05 11.30 -22.86
N VAL A 259 -3.23 11.31 -22.24
CA VAL A 259 -4.52 11.57 -22.91
C VAL A 259 -4.54 12.95 -23.55
N LYS A 260 -4.08 13.98 -22.82
CA LYS A 260 -3.99 15.34 -23.36
C LYS A 260 -3.09 15.39 -24.61
N TRP A 261 -1.94 14.72 -24.57
CA TRP A 261 -1.05 14.64 -25.73
C TRP A 261 -1.70 13.91 -26.90
N ALA A 262 -2.30 12.74 -26.64
CA ALA A 262 -2.97 11.95 -27.67
C ALA A 262 -4.10 12.75 -28.36
N ALA A 263 -4.89 13.49 -27.57
CA ALA A 263 -5.95 14.37 -28.08
C ALA A 263 -5.40 15.50 -28.95
N THR A 264 -4.27 16.13 -28.58
CA THR A 264 -3.64 17.18 -29.43
C THR A 264 -3.12 16.65 -30.77
N LYS A 265 -2.88 15.34 -30.87
CA LYS A 265 -2.51 14.63 -32.10
C LYS A 265 -3.71 14.11 -32.89
N GLY A 266 -4.93 14.26 -32.36
CA GLY A 266 -6.16 13.81 -33.01
C GLY A 266 -6.51 12.34 -32.81
N PHE A 267 -5.83 11.63 -31.90
CA PHE A 267 -6.22 10.27 -31.55
C PHE A 267 -7.51 10.27 -30.72
N ARG A 268 -8.35 9.27 -30.95
CA ARG A 268 -9.64 9.11 -30.25
C ARG A 268 -9.58 8.12 -29.09
N GLU A 269 -8.56 7.27 -29.07
CA GLU A 269 -8.39 6.20 -28.09
C GLU A 269 -6.96 6.17 -27.57
N LEU A 270 -6.81 5.76 -26.31
CA LEU A 270 -5.54 5.41 -25.67
C LEU A 270 -5.63 3.94 -25.26
N GLY A 271 -4.87 3.08 -25.94
CA GLY A 271 -4.76 1.67 -25.58
C GLY A 271 -3.71 1.42 -24.51
N SER A 272 -3.81 0.29 -23.81
CA SER A 272 -2.76 -0.27 -22.96
C SER A 272 -3.01 -1.77 -22.75
N ASP A 273 -2.05 -2.47 -22.16
CA ASP A 273 -2.20 -3.85 -21.72
C ASP A 273 -1.60 -4.08 -20.32
N ALA A 274 -1.91 -5.23 -19.75
CA ALA A 274 -1.32 -5.69 -18.50
C ALA A 274 -1.32 -7.22 -18.48
N GLU A 275 -0.31 -7.81 -17.83
CA GLU A 275 -0.32 -9.24 -17.51
C GLU A 275 -1.58 -9.60 -16.70
N ILE A 276 -2.24 -10.70 -17.05
CA ILE A 276 -3.52 -11.14 -16.43
C ILE A 276 -3.41 -11.27 -14.90
N GLU A 277 -2.23 -11.64 -14.42
CA GLU A 277 -1.93 -11.86 -13.01
C GLU A 277 -1.59 -10.55 -12.27
N ASN A 278 -1.29 -9.47 -12.98
CA ASN A 278 -0.92 -8.18 -12.40
C ASN A 278 -2.16 -7.38 -11.96
N ARG A 279 -2.81 -7.85 -10.89
CA ARG A 279 -4.00 -7.22 -10.31
C ARG A 279 -3.80 -5.77 -9.91
N GLU A 280 -2.59 -5.40 -9.50
CA GLU A 280 -2.28 -4.01 -9.14
C GLU A 280 -2.36 -3.09 -10.36
N SER A 281 -1.77 -3.50 -11.49
CA SER A 281 -1.85 -2.76 -12.76
C SER A 281 -3.28 -2.68 -13.27
N ILE A 282 -4.02 -3.78 -13.28
CA ILE A 282 -5.42 -3.81 -13.75
C ILE A 282 -6.29 -2.85 -12.92
N THR A 283 -6.18 -2.90 -11.59
CA THR A 283 -6.91 -1.99 -10.69
C THR A 283 -6.51 -0.53 -10.91
N ALA A 284 -5.25 -0.28 -11.26
CA ALA A 284 -4.77 1.07 -11.53
C ALA A 284 -5.38 1.62 -12.84
N HIS A 285 -5.37 0.83 -13.92
CA HIS A 285 -6.00 1.14 -15.20
C HIS A 285 -7.48 1.52 -15.05
N GLU A 286 -8.27 0.68 -14.36
CA GLU A 286 -9.69 0.95 -14.09
C GLU A 286 -9.89 2.29 -13.36
N ARG A 287 -9.04 2.61 -12.38
CA ARG A 287 -9.11 3.88 -11.62
C ARG A 287 -8.65 5.11 -12.41
N TRP A 288 -7.92 4.91 -13.50
CA TRP A 288 -7.54 5.95 -14.45
C TRP A 288 -8.56 6.11 -15.59
N GLY A 289 -9.57 5.24 -15.66
CA GLY A 289 -10.66 5.32 -16.63
C GLY A 289 -10.49 4.41 -17.85
N PHE A 290 -9.56 3.46 -17.83
CA PHE A 290 -9.51 2.40 -18.84
C PHE A 290 -10.61 1.38 -18.59
N GLU A 291 -11.12 0.80 -19.67
CA GLU A 291 -12.05 -0.34 -19.63
C GLU A 291 -11.32 -1.57 -20.15
N CYS A 292 -11.52 -2.74 -19.51
CA CYS A 292 -10.96 -3.99 -20.00
C CYS A 292 -11.74 -4.44 -21.24
N THR A 293 -11.07 -4.48 -22.39
CA THR A 293 -11.68 -4.82 -23.68
C THR A 293 -11.57 -6.31 -23.99
N GLU A 294 -10.36 -6.87 -23.97
CA GLU A 294 -10.08 -8.27 -24.33
C GLU A 294 -9.03 -8.90 -23.39
N GLN A 295 -9.06 -10.22 -23.26
CA GLN A 295 -7.98 -11.03 -22.69
C GLN A 295 -7.45 -11.96 -23.77
N VAL A 296 -6.15 -11.87 -24.06
CA VAL A 296 -5.53 -12.56 -25.20
C VAL A 296 -4.39 -13.46 -24.76
N GLN A 297 -4.20 -14.57 -25.48
CA GLN A 297 -3.03 -15.43 -25.34
C GLN A 297 -2.11 -15.25 -26.55
N TYR A 298 -0.88 -14.79 -26.32
CA TYR A 298 0.12 -14.67 -27.37
C TYR A 298 0.80 -16.02 -27.65
N LEU A 299 0.77 -16.44 -28.92
CA LEU A 299 1.46 -17.63 -29.40
C LEU A 299 2.43 -17.22 -30.51
N ARG A 300 3.64 -17.80 -30.52
CA ARG A 300 4.65 -17.56 -31.57
C ARG A 300 5.27 -18.87 -32.03
N PHE A 301 5.60 -18.95 -33.32
CA PHE A 301 6.39 -20.03 -33.89
C PHE A 301 7.63 -19.45 -34.57
N THR A 302 8.81 -19.98 -34.22
CA THR A 302 10.07 -19.53 -34.83
C THR A 302 10.24 -20.17 -36.20
N ILE A 303 10.42 -19.36 -37.24
CA ILE A 303 10.69 -19.86 -38.59
C ILE A 303 12.12 -20.44 -38.64
N PRO A 304 12.30 -21.73 -38.96
CA PRO A 304 13.64 -22.32 -39.06
C PRO A 304 14.46 -21.68 -40.20
N GLY A 305 15.72 -21.33 -39.93
CA GLY A 305 16.65 -20.80 -40.93
C GLY A 305 16.72 -19.27 -41.07
N SER A 306 15.94 -18.50 -40.30
CA SER A 306 15.90 -17.03 -40.39
C SER A 306 16.88 -16.30 -39.46
N PHE A 307 18.08 -16.86 -39.19
CA PHE A 307 19.10 -16.14 -38.41
C PHE A 307 20.32 -15.81 -39.26
N SER A 308 20.41 -14.56 -39.69
CA SER A 308 21.68 -13.86 -39.88
C SER A 308 21.56 -12.44 -39.32
N GLY A 309 21.95 -12.25 -38.06
CA GLY A 309 22.32 -10.94 -37.52
C GLY A 309 21.29 -10.24 -36.63
N GLN A 310 21.75 -10.00 -35.39
CA GLN A 310 21.29 -9.01 -34.41
C GLN A 310 19.89 -9.19 -33.80
N GLY A 311 19.87 -9.28 -32.47
CA GLY A 311 18.66 -9.35 -31.67
C GLY A 311 17.73 -8.20 -31.98
N ALA A 312 16.53 -8.52 -32.46
CA ALA A 312 15.45 -7.55 -32.54
C ALA A 312 15.10 -7.10 -31.11
N PRO A 313 14.89 -5.79 -30.88
CA PRO A 313 14.47 -5.30 -29.58
C PRO A 313 13.13 -5.94 -29.23
N ARG A 314 12.99 -6.37 -27.96
CA ARG A 314 11.68 -6.71 -27.41
C ARG A 314 10.83 -5.44 -27.56
N ASN A 315 9.67 -5.57 -28.20
CA ASN A 315 8.73 -4.47 -28.33
C ASN A 315 8.52 -3.87 -26.94
N VAL A 316 8.95 -2.62 -26.81
CA VAL A 316 8.55 -1.71 -25.75
C VAL A 316 7.11 -1.34 -26.01
#